data_AF-A0A429AAD8-F1
#
_entry.id   AF-A0A429AAD8-F1
#
_cell.length_a   1.000
_cell.length_b   1.000
_cell.length_c   1.000
_cell.angle_alpha   90.00
_cell.angle_beta   90.00
_cell.angle_gamma   90.00
#
_symmetry.space_group_name_H-M   'P 1'
#
loop_
_entity.id
_entity.type
_entity.pdbx_description
1 polymer ?
#
loop_
_entity_poly.entity_id
_entity_poly.type
_entity_poly.pdbx_seq_one_letter_code
_entity_poly.pdbx_strand_id
1 'polypeptide(L)' 'MRHARHLVIATLVAAAWTVPTSVPAQADSRTDCYQIFNYNYQVLVSQGWTPEKALAEALLYYEECQHIHENPATDHPTD' A
#
# COMPACT_ATOMS: atom_id res chain seq x y z
N MET A 1 -30.18 -56.94 6.91
CA MET A 1 -28.72 -56.67 6.91
C MET A 1 -28.56 -55.16 7.07
N ARG A 2 -28.32 -54.63 8.28
CA ARG A 2 -27.03 -54.59 9.01
C ARG A 2 -26.01 -53.64 8.34
N HIS A 3 -26.01 -52.40 8.84
CA HIS A 3 -24.85 -51.53 9.10
C HIS A 3 -23.93 -51.17 7.92
N ALA A 4 -23.90 -49.88 7.57
CA ALA A 4 -22.66 -49.17 7.25
C ALA A 4 -22.93 -47.66 7.47
N ARG A 5 -22.66 -47.16 8.68
CA ARG A 5 -21.42 -46.43 8.99
C ARG A 5 -21.20 -45.23 8.07
N HIS A 6 -21.70 -44.09 8.56
CA HIS A 6 -21.15 -42.75 8.43
C HIS A 6 -19.81 -42.69 7.70
N LEU A 7 -19.84 -42.26 6.45
CA LEU A 7 -18.66 -41.71 5.77
C LEU A 7 -18.79 -40.20 5.77
N VAL A 8 -18.22 -39.60 6.83
CA VAL A 8 -17.88 -38.18 6.85
C VAL A 8 -16.73 -38.02 5.86
N ILE A 9 -17.04 -37.72 4.60
CA ILE A 9 -16.03 -37.21 3.69
C ILE A 9 -16.00 -35.70 3.92
N ALA A 10 -15.24 -35.31 4.94
CA ALA A 10 -14.76 -33.94 5.08
C ALA A 10 -13.74 -33.71 3.96
N THR A 11 -14.23 -33.46 2.75
CA THR A 11 -13.41 -32.96 1.67
C THR A 11 -13.04 -31.53 2.05
N LEU A 12 -11.86 -31.38 2.64
CA LEU A 12 -11.14 -30.13 2.76
C LEU A 12 -11.01 -29.54 1.35
N VAL A 13 -12.00 -28.73 0.95
CA VAL A 13 -11.81 -27.75 -0.11
C VAL A 13 -10.75 -26.83 0.45
N ALA A 14 -9.51 -27.04 0.01
CA ALA A 14 -8.40 -26.12 0.19
C ALA A 14 -8.79 -24.82 -0.51
N ALA A 15 -9.58 -24.00 0.20
CA ALA A 15 -9.93 -22.67 -0.21
C ALA A 15 -8.62 -21.88 -0.26
N ALA A 16 -8.22 -21.60 -1.49
CA ALA A 16 -7.61 -20.35 -1.89
C ALA A 16 -6.62 -19.76 -0.87
N TRP A 17 -5.45 -20.38 -0.76
CA TRP A 17 -4.25 -19.56 -0.54
C TRP A 17 -3.81 -19.08 -1.92
N THR A 18 -4.59 -18.16 -2.48
CA THR A 18 -4.03 -17.19 -3.41
C THR A 18 -2.98 -16.45 -2.61
N VAL A 19 -1.74 -16.92 -2.70
CA VAL A 19 -0.58 -16.14 -2.28
C VAL A 19 -0.79 -14.77 -2.93
N PRO A 20 -0.84 -13.66 -2.18
CA PRO A 20 -0.88 -12.37 -2.82
C PRO A 20 0.35 -12.35 -3.71
N THR A 21 0.12 -12.29 -5.03
CA THR A 21 1.15 -11.96 -5.98
C THR A 21 1.72 -10.67 -5.44
N SER A 22 2.94 -10.73 -4.91
CA SER A 22 3.71 -9.55 -4.58
C SER A 22 3.94 -8.82 -5.90
N VAL A 23 2.95 -8.02 -6.29
CA VAL A 23 3.20 -6.79 -7.02
C VAL A 23 4.34 -6.15 -6.23
N PRO A 24 5.47 -5.79 -6.86
CA PRO A 24 6.60 -5.31 -6.10
C PRO A 24 6.09 -4.09 -5.31
N ALA A 25 5.93 -4.24 -4.00
CA ALA A 25 5.35 -3.21 -3.13
C ALA A 25 6.15 -1.90 -3.24
N GLN A 26 7.39 -1.99 -3.72
CA GLN A 26 8.29 -0.88 -4.03
C GLN A 26 7.96 -0.12 -5.33
N ALA A 27 7.29 -0.73 -6.31
CA ALA A 27 6.85 -0.06 -7.53
C ALA A 27 5.52 0.65 -7.31
N ASP A 28 4.60 0.03 -6.56
CA ASP A 28 3.34 0.65 -6.15
C ASP A 28 3.62 1.83 -5.21
N SER A 29 4.49 1.68 -4.22
CA SER A 29 4.84 2.78 -3.31
C SER A 29 5.50 3.97 -3.99
N ARG A 30 6.41 3.73 -4.96
CA ARG A 30 6.98 4.82 -5.76
C ARG A 30 5.91 5.53 -6.58
N THR A 31 4.98 4.77 -7.15
CA THR A 31 3.86 5.33 -7.92
C THR A 31 2.98 6.20 -7.01
N ASP A 32 2.68 5.76 -5.80
CA ASP A 32 1.88 6.48 -4.82
C ASP A 32 2.57 7.77 -4.36
N CYS A 33 3.87 7.73 -4.05
CA CYS A 33 4.62 8.93 -3.68
C CYS A 33 4.67 9.96 -4.83
N TYR A 34 4.84 9.52 -6.08
CA TYR A 34 4.78 10.42 -7.24
C TYR A 34 3.39 11.02 -7.45
N GLN A 35 2.31 10.30 -7.14
CA GLN A 35 0.96 10.85 -7.18
C GLN A 35 0.75 11.93 -6.12
N ILE A 36 1.22 11.70 -4.87
CA ILE A 36 1.20 12.68 -3.79
C ILE A 36 1.96 13.94 -4.18
N PHE A 37 3.16 13.79 -4.75
CA PHE A 37 3.94 14.90 -5.28
C PHE A 37 3.14 15.72 -6.31
N ASN A 38 2.61 15.07 -7.34
CA ASN A 38 1.90 15.73 -8.43
C ASN A 38 0.64 16.45 -7.92
N TYR A 39 -0.12 15.82 -7.02
CA TYR A 39 -1.30 16.42 -6.41
C TYR A 39 -0.94 17.68 -5.62
N ASN A 40 0.03 17.60 -4.71
CA ASN A 40 0.45 18.74 -3.90
C ASN A 40 0.99 19.88 -4.76
N TYR A 41 1.83 19.57 -5.75
CA TYR A 41 2.34 20.57 -6.68
C TYR A 41 1.22 21.32 -7.42
N GLN A 42 0.25 20.58 -7.99
CA GLN A 42 -0.88 21.18 -8.70
C GLN A 42 -1.76 22.03 -7.79
N VAL A 43 -2.04 21.56 -6.58
CA VAL A 43 -2.82 22.31 -5.58
C VAL A 43 -2.10 23.62 -5.23
N LEU A 44 -0.80 23.58 -4.92
CA LEU A 44 -0.04 24.77 -4.52
C LEU A 44 0.07 25.80 -5.65
N VAL A 45 0.32 25.35 -6.89
CA VAL A 45 0.30 26.24 -8.06
C VAL A 45 -1.10 26.85 -8.26
N SER A 46 -2.18 26.07 -8.10
CA SER A 46 -3.55 26.59 -8.20
C SER A 46 -3.90 27.62 -7.11
N GLN A 47 -3.21 27.57 -5.97
CA GLN A 47 -3.32 28.54 -4.88
C GLN A 47 -2.44 29.79 -5.11
N GLY A 48 -1.75 29.90 -6.24
CA GLY A 48 -0.94 31.05 -6.61
C GLY A 48 0.49 31.02 -6.07
N TRP A 49 0.99 29.86 -5.61
CA TRP A 49 2.40 29.72 -5.27
C TRP A 49 3.26 29.78 -6.52
N THR A 50 4.48 30.32 -6.40
CA THR A 50 5.44 30.23 -7.49
C THR A 50 5.79 28.76 -7.74
N PRO A 51 6.09 28.38 -9.00
CA PRO A 51 6.47 26.99 -9.31
C PRO A 51 7.62 26.47 -8.46
N GLU A 52 8.60 27.31 -8.14
CA GLU A 52 9.74 26.96 -7.29
C GLU A 52 9.34 26.66 -5.85
N LYS A 53 8.46 27.49 -5.27
CA LYS A 53 7.98 27.28 -3.90
C LYS A 53 7.07 26.04 -3.82
N ALA A 54 6.19 25.87 -4.81
CA ALA A 54 5.31 24.70 -4.90
C ALA A 54 6.10 23.40 -5.07
N LEU A 55 7.18 23.43 -5.86
CA LEU A 55 8.08 22.30 -6.04
C LEU A 55 8.80 21.93 -4.74
N ALA A 56 9.40 22.91 -4.06
CA ALA A 56 10.11 22.67 -2.80
C ALA A 56 9.20 22.05 -1.73
N GLU A 57 7.97 22.55 -1.62
CA GLU A 57 6.98 22.03 -0.67
C GLU A 57 6.51 20.61 -1.04
N ALA A 58 6.18 20.37 -2.32
CA ALA A 58 5.73 19.06 -2.79
C ALA A 58 6.83 17.97 -2.64
N LEU A 59 8.10 18.35 -2.73
CA LEU A 59 9.23 17.44 -2.49
C LEU A 59 9.31 16.97 -1.03
N LEU A 60 8.95 17.80 -0.05
CA LEU A 60 8.92 17.38 1.36
C LEU A 60 7.96 16.21 1.57
N TYR A 61 6.75 16.30 1.01
CA TYR A 61 5.75 15.21 1.08
C TYR A 61 6.19 13.95 0.31
N TYR A 62 6.90 14.13 -0.80
CA TYR A 62 7.46 13.01 -1.56
C TYR A 62 8.52 12.27 -0.76
N GLU A 63 9.46 12.99 -0.16
CA GLU A 63 10.54 12.43 0.66
C GLU A 63 10.00 11.73 1.91
N GLU A 64 9.01 12.34 2.59
CA GLU A 64 8.34 11.71 3.73
C GLU A 64 7.63 10.40 3.33
N CYS A 65 6.92 10.42 2.20
CA CYS A 65 6.30 9.22 1.64
C CYS A 65 7.34 8.13 1.32
N GLN A 66 8.48 8.49 0.73
CA GLN A 66 9.55 7.53 0.46
C GLN A 66 10.10 6.93 1.76
N HIS A 67 10.31 7.78 2.78
CA HIS A 67 10.85 7.35 4.06
C HIS A 67 9.97 6.30 4.76
N ILE A 68 8.64 6.49 4.71
CA ILE A 68 7.65 5.54 5.26
C ILE A 68 7.69 4.21 4.51
N HIS A 69 7.84 4.24 3.18
CA HIS A 69 7.87 3.02 2.36
C HIS A 69 9.22 2.28 2.40
N GLU A 70 10.32 2.99 2.65
CA GLU A 70 11.63 2.39 2.87
C GLU A 70 11.75 1.75 4.27
N ASN A 71 11.01 2.26 5.26
CA ASN A 71 10.93 1.69 6.60
C ASN A 71 9.47 1.55 7.07
N PRO A 72 8.74 0.51 6.65
CA PRO A 72 7.34 0.30 7.05
C PRO A 72 7.18 -0.06 8.55
N ALA A 73 8.26 -0.18 9.31
CA ALA A 73 8.28 -0.69 10.67
C ALA A 73 8.73 0.36 11.70
N THR A 74 7.93 1.40 11.93
CA THR A 74 8.00 2.18 13.19
C THR A 74 6.67 2.74 13.68
N ASP A 75 5.55 2.46 13.00
CA ASP A 75 4.22 2.93 13.40
C ASP A 75 3.43 1.88 14.21
N HIS A 76 4.15 1.07 14.99
CA HIS A 76 3.50 0.35 16.08
C HIS A 76 3.29 1.35 17.21
N PRO A 77 2.05 1.68 17.61
CA PRO A 77 1.84 2.38 18.87
C PRO A 77 2.44 1.50 19.96
N THR A 78 3.50 1.97 20.60
CA THR A 78 3.92 1.41 21.89
C THR A 78 2.78 1.64 22.88
N ASP A 79 2.12 0.55 23.24
CA ASP A 79 1.12 0.42 24.31
C ASP A 79 1.64 0.98 25.66
#